data_AF-A0A484XFH7-F1
#
_entry.id   AF-A0A484XFH7-F1
#
_cell.length_a   1.000
_cell.length_b   1.000
_cell.length_c   1.000
_cell.angle_alpha   90.00
_cell.angle_beta   90.00
_cell.angle_gamma   90.00
#
_symmetry.space_group_name_H-M   'P 1'
#
loop_
_entity.id
_entity.type
_entity.pdbx_description
1 polymer ?
#
loop_
_entity_poly.entity_id
_entity_poly.type
_entity_poly.pdbx_seq_one_letter_code
_entity_poly.pdbx_strand_id
1 'polypeptide(L)'
;MTLNIARLMTEGENPASMEIDRLSTLGILQVINDEDKKVAFAVEQCLPQITAAVEIIFAAVKKGGRLFYIGAGTSGRLGVLDASECLRLTAFLLISLKVSSRVE
;
A
#
# COMPACT_ATOMS: atom_id res chain seq x y z
N MET A 1 20.84 -14.66 -12.18
CA MET A 1 19.97 -13.74 -12.94
C MET A 1 20.00 -12.41 -12.21
N THR A 2 20.66 -11.40 -12.75
CA THR A 2 20.80 -10.09 -12.08
C THR A 2 19.65 -9.20 -12.54
N LEU A 3 18.78 -8.80 -11.62
CA LEU A 3 17.66 -7.91 -11.93
C LEU A 3 18.20 -6.51 -12.24
N ASN A 4 17.82 -5.93 -13.38
CA ASN A 4 18.15 -4.54 -13.69
C ASN A 4 17.12 -3.62 -13.01
N ILE A 5 17.49 -3.11 -11.83
CA ILE A 5 16.64 -2.24 -11.01
C ILE A 5 16.33 -0.89 -11.69
N ALA A 6 17.19 -0.41 -12.59
CA ALA A 6 16.99 0.87 -13.28
C ALA A 6 15.77 0.89 -14.21
N ARG A 7 15.15 -0.28 -14.48
CA ARG A 7 13.90 -0.38 -15.25
C ARG A 7 12.66 -0.36 -14.36
N LEU A 8 12.80 -0.41 -13.04
CA LEU A 8 11.69 -0.35 -12.10
C LEU A 8 11.31 1.11 -11.87
N MET A 9 10.03 1.45 -12.09
CA MET A 9 9.56 2.82 -11.87
C MET A 9 9.74 3.28 -10.41
N THR A 10 9.68 2.35 -9.45
CA THR A 10 9.86 2.65 -8.02
C THR A 10 11.28 3.08 -7.65
N GLU A 11 12.26 2.69 -8.47
CA GLU A 11 13.68 3.04 -8.28
C GLU A 11 14.11 4.18 -9.24
N GLY A 12 13.18 4.72 -10.02
CA GLY A 12 13.43 5.83 -10.93
C GLY A 12 13.47 7.17 -10.20
N GLU A 13 14.20 8.13 -10.76
CA GLU A 13 14.21 9.50 -10.26
C GLU A 13 12.92 10.22 -10.61
N ASN A 14 12.41 11.05 -9.69
CA ASN A 14 11.29 11.94 -9.99
C ASN A 14 11.84 13.29 -10.50
N PRO A 15 11.54 13.69 -11.75
CA PRO A 15 11.97 14.98 -12.30
C PRO A 15 11.54 16.20 -11.48
N ALA A 16 10.41 16.11 -10.76
CA ALA A 16 9.89 17.19 -9.93
C ALA A 16 10.75 17.45 -8.67
N SER A 17 11.60 16.50 -8.27
CA SER A 17 12.41 16.57 -7.06
C SER A 17 13.93 16.58 -7.31
N MET A 18 14.39 16.82 -8.55
CA MET A 18 15.83 16.77 -8.87
C MET A 18 16.70 17.72 -8.05
N GLU A 19 16.17 18.88 -7.67
CA GLU A 19 16.87 19.91 -6.88
C GLU A 19 16.22 20.09 -5.50
N ILE A 20 15.54 19.05 -4.97
CA ILE A 20 14.75 19.15 -3.74
C ILE A 20 15.58 19.57 -2.51
N ASP A 21 16.87 19.22 -2.49
CA ASP A 21 17.84 19.57 -1.45
C ASP A 21 18.20 21.06 -1.41
N ARG A 22 17.91 21.80 -2.49
CA ARG A 22 18.17 23.25 -2.61
C ARG A 22 16.94 24.12 -2.36
N LEU A 23 15.77 23.51 -2.21
CA LEU A 23 14.53 24.24 -1.98
C LEU A 23 14.43 24.73 -0.52
N SER A 24 13.64 25.79 -0.32
CA SER A 24 13.18 26.14 1.02
C SER A 24 12.31 25.02 1.60
N THR A 25 12.14 24.97 2.92
CA THR A 25 11.23 24.01 3.57
C THR A 25 9.82 24.04 2.98
N LEU A 26 9.29 25.23 2.68
CA LEU A 26 7.99 25.36 2.03
C LEU A 26 8.00 24.72 0.63
N GLY A 27 9.07 24.95 -0.15
CA GLY A 27 9.23 24.35 -1.47
C GLY A 27 9.29 22.82 -1.42
N ILE A 28 10.02 22.24 -0.46
CA ILE A 28 10.07 20.78 -0.25
C ILE A 28 8.67 20.24 0.04
N LEU A 29 7.93 20.87 0.98
CA LEU A 29 6.58 20.45 1.34
C LEU A 29 5.60 20.58 0.17
N GLN A 30 5.75 21.61 -0.67
CA GLN A 30 4.94 21.78 -1.88
C GLN A 30 5.18 20.63 -2.87
N VAL A 31 6.44 20.27 -3.14
CA VAL A 31 6.78 19.14 -4.01
C VAL A 31 6.17 17.83 -3.49
N ILE A 32 6.33 17.53 -2.20
CA ILE A 32 5.75 16.31 -1.58
C ILE A 32 4.23 16.30 -1.72
N ASN A 33 3.57 17.40 -1.35
CA ASN A 33 2.11 17.50 -1.40
C ASN A 33 1.56 17.44 -2.84
N ASP A 34 2.29 17.97 -3.82
CA ASP A 34 1.90 17.88 -5.23
C ASP A 34 2.04 16.45 -5.79
N GLU A 35 2.99 15.66 -5.31
CA GLU A 35 3.08 14.22 -5.60
C GLU A 35 1.97 13.43 -4.90
N ASP A 36 1.68 13.72 -3.63
CA ASP A 36 0.63 13.03 -2.87
C ASP A 36 -0.75 13.16 -3.53
N LYS A 37 -1.07 14.32 -4.13
CA LYS A 37 -2.32 14.54 -4.89
C LYS A 37 -2.49 13.53 -6.03
N LYS A 38 -1.40 13.03 -6.61
CA LYS A 38 -1.45 12.09 -7.74
C LYS A 38 -1.94 10.70 -7.30
N VAL A 39 -1.79 10.35 -6.03
CA VAL A 39 -2.16 9.03 -5.49
C VAL A 39 -3.65 8.76 -5.69
N ALA A 40 -4.52 9.72 -5.38
CA ALA A 40 -5.97 9.55 -5.53
C ALA A 40 -6.38 9.24 -6.98
N PHE A 41 -5.78 9.94 -7.95
CA PHE A 41 -6.02 9.69 -9.37
C PHE A 41 -5.48 8.32 -9.83
N ALA A 42 -4.37 7.86 -9.27
CA ALA A 42 -3.85 6.52 -9.55
C ALA A 42 -4.77 5.41 -8.99
N VAL A 43 -5.33 5.63 -7.79
CA VAL A 43 -6.31 4.72 -7.18
C VAL A 43 -7.60 4.69 -7.99
N GLU A 44 -8.06 5.83 -8.51
CA GLU A 44 -9.25 5.93 -9.37
C GLU A 44 -9.15 5.00 -10.59
N GLN A 45 -7.98 4.93 -11.21
CA GLN A 45 -7.73 4.04 -12.35
C GLN A 45 -7.77 2.55 -11.99
N CYS A 46 -7.61 2.22 -10.71
CA CYS A 46 -7.60 0.86 -10.18
C CYS A 46 -8.96 0.42 -9.62
N LEU A 47 -9.99 1.29 -9.64
CA LEU A 47 -11.31 0.97 -9.07
C LEU A 47 -11.95 -0.30 -9.63
N PRO A 48 -11.86 -0.64 -10.94
CA PRO A 48 -12.41 -1.91 -11.45
C PRO A 48 -11.75 -3.14 -10.81
N GLN A 49 -10.43 -3.13 -10.63
CA GLN A 49 -9.67 -4.23 -10.04
C GLN A 49 -9.91 -4.32 -8.53
N ILE A 50 -9.98 -3.18 -7.84
CA ILE A 50 -10.33 -3.11 -6.42
C ILE A 50 -11.74 -3.67 -6.22
N THR A 51 -12.70 -3.29 -7.07
CA THR A 51 -14.08 -3.82 -7.02
C THR A 51 -14.09 -5.35 -7.14
N ALA A 52 -13.39 -5.90 -8.13
CA ALA A 52 -13.29 -7.35 -8.31
C ALA A 52 -12.67 -8.04 -7.09
N ALA A 53 -11.62 -7.46 -6.50
CA ALA A 53 -10.99 -7.99 -5.28
C ALA A 53 -11.96 -7.98 -4.08
N VAL A 54 -12.68 -6.88 -3.88
CA VAL A 54 -13.66 -6.74 -2.78
C VAL A 54 -14.77 -7.77 -2.89
N GLU A 55 -15.33 -8.00 -4.08
CA GLU A 55 -16.39 -9.01 -4.28
C GLU A 55 -15.92 -10.43 -3.93
N ILE A 56 -14.70 -10.80 -4.33
CA ILE A 56 -14.10 -12.10 -4.01
C ILE A 56 -13.88 -12.23 -2.49
N ILE A 57 -13.28 -11.21 -1.88
CA ILE A 57 -12.99 -11.19 -0.44
C ILE A 57 -14.29 -11.27 0.36
N PHE A 58 -15.30 -10.48 0.00
CA PHE A 58 -16.60 -10.48 0.66
C PHE A 58 -17.27 -11.86 0.58
N ALA A 59 -17.29 -12.49 -0.60
CA ALA A 59 -17.85 -13.83 -0.76
C ALA A 59 -17.12 -14.89 0.08
N ALA A 60 -15.79 -14.79 0.22
CA ALA A 60 -14.99 -15.69 1.03
C ALA A 60 -15.24 -15.47 2.53
N VAL A 61 -15.19 -14.22 2.99
CA VAL A 61 -15.40 -13.84 4.39
C VAL A 61 -16.82 -14.18 4.86
N LYS A 62 -17.84 -13.97 4.01
CA LYS A 62 -19.23 -14.35 4.29
C LYS A 62 -19.41 -15.86 4.53
N LYS A 63 -18.54 -16.69 3.96
CA LYS A 63 -18.51 -18.15 4.16
C LYS A 63 -17.62 -18.60 5.34
N GLY A 64 -17.19 -17.66 6.19
CA GLY A 64 -16.26 -17.93 7.30
C GLY A 64 -14.79 -18.02 6.89
N GLY A 65 -14.46 -17.59 5.68
CA GLY A 65 -13.08 -17.47 5.20
C GLY A 65 -12.32 -16.32 5.88
N ARG A 66 -11.00 -16.26 5.66
CA ARG A 66 -10.12 -15.26 6.27
C ARG A 66 -9.34 -14.51 5.20
N LEU A 67 -9.13 -13.22 5.43
CA LEU A 67 -8.23 -12.39 4.64
C LEU A 67 -6.84 -12.38 5.28
N PHE A 68 -5.80 -12.55 4.47
CA PHE A 68 -4.41 -12.52 4.89
C PHE A 68 -3.64 -11.47 4.10
N TYR A 69 -2.98 -10.55 4.80
CA TYR A 69 -1.98 -9.66 4.23
C TYR A 69 -0.58 -10.22 4.49
N ILE A 70 0.26 -10.23 3.45
CA ILE A 70 1.64 -10.72 3.52
C ILE A 70 2.53 -9.67 2.85
N GLY A 71 3.58 -9.22 3.55
CA GLY A 71 4.51 -8.22 3.07
C GLY A 71 5.64 -7.95 4.05
N ALA A 72 6.65 -7.20 3.61
CA ALA A 72 7.82 -6.81 4.40
C ALA A 72 7.93 -5.29 4.52
N GLY A 73 8.66 -4.79 5.53
CA GLY A 73 8.91 -3.36 5.69
C GLY A 73 7.63 -2.53 5.85
N THR A 74 7.49 -1.46 5.06
CA THR A 74 6.33 -0.56 5.12
C THR A 74 5.04 -1.23 4.66
N SER A 75 5.08 -2.03 3.58
CA SER A 75 3.87 -2.70 3.07
C SER A 75 3.31 -3.73 4.06
N GLY A 76 4.19 -4.51 4.71
CA GLY A 76 3.77 -5.44 5.78
C GLY A 76 3.14 -4.71 6.97
N ARG A 77 3.73 -3.59 7.40
CA ARG A 77 3.19 -2.78 8.51
C ARG A 77 1.84 -2.14 8.19
N LEU A 78 1.61 -1.71 6.95
CA LEU A 78 0.30 -1.22 6.50
C LEU A 78 -0.77 -2.34 6.54
N GLY A 79 -0.42 -3.56 6.14
CA GLY A 79 -1.34 -4.70 6.27
C GLY A 79 -1.70 -5.03 7.73
N VAL A 80 -0.75 -4.89 8.65
CA VAL A 80 -1.02 -5.02 10.10
C VAL A 80 -1.95 -3.92 10.59
N LEU A 81 -1.71 -2.68 10.17
CA LEU A 81 -2.52 -1.51 10.54
C LEU A 81 -3.99 -1.72 10.14
N ASP A 82 -4.25 -2.02 8.86
CA ASP A 82 -5.60 -2.24 8.32
C ASP A 82 -6.35 -3.37 9.06
N ALA A 83 -5.70 -4.51 9.22
CA ALA A 83 -6.29 -5.65 9.93
C ALA A 83 -6.60 -5.33 11.41
N SER A 84 -5.79 -4.50 12.07
CA SER A 84 -5.99 -4.11 13.47
C SER A 84 -7.21 -3.21 13.67
N GLU A 85 -7.56 -2.40 12.66
CA GLU A 85 -8.72 -1.49 12.69
C GLU A 85 -10.02 -2.26 12.50
N CYS A 86 -10.01 -3.32 11.67
CA CYS A 86 -11.19 -4.16 11.42
C CYS A 86 -11.68 -4.93 12.66
N LEU A 87 -10.75 -5.38 13.53
CA LEU A 87 -11.06 -6.03 14.81
C LEU A 87 -11.82 -5.09 15.75
N ARG A 88 -11.52 -3.79 15.68
CA ARG A 88 -12.12 -2.77 16.55
C ARG A 88 -13.47 -2.29 16.02
N LEU A 89 -13.69 -2.33 14.71
CA LEU A 89 -14.79 -1.62 14.09
C LEU A 89 -16.04 -2.45 13.77
N THR A 90 -16.00 -3.77 13.47
CA THR A 90 -17.26 -4.54 13.29
C THR A 90 -17.22 -6.07 13.09
N ALA A 91 -16.07 -6.77 13.09
CA ALA A 91 -16.05 -8.21 12.78
C ALA A 91 -15.41 -9.06 13.88
N PHE A 92 -16.25 -9.83 14.59
CA PHE A 92 -15.78 -10.93 15.43
C PHE A 92 -15.09 -11.98 14.52
N LEU A 93 -13.75 -12.04 14.60
CA LEU A 93 -12.89 -13.18 14.22
C LEU A 93 -12.75 -13.58 12.73
N LEU A 94 -12.53 -12.64 11.78
CA LEU A 94 -12.34 -13.01 10.35
C LEU A 94 -11.04 -12.53 9.68
N ILE A 95 -10.21 -11.71 10.33
CA ILE A 95 -8.89 -11.34 9.80
C ILE A 95 -7.82 -11.93 10.71
N SER A 96 -7.08 -12.92 10.19
CA SER A 96 -5.95 -13.53 10.91
C SER A 96 -4.66 -12.92 10.41
N LEU A 97 -4.01 -12.12 11.25
CA LEU A 97 -2.66 -11.63 10.98
C LEU A 97 -1.64 -12.74 11.26
N LYS A 98 -0.93 -13.17 10.20
CA LYS A 98 0.31 -13.94 10.34
C LYS A 98 1.44 -13.14 9.67
N VAL A 99 2.03 -12.21 10.42
CA VAL A 99 3.28 -11.57 10.02
C VAL A 99 4.40 -12.58 10.29
N SER A 100 4.87 -13.28 9.26
CA SER A 100 6.09 -14.05 9.38
C SER A 100 7.28 -13.09 9.26
N SER A 101 7.76 -12.59 10.40
CA SER A 101 9.07 -11.93 10.47
C SER A 101 10.24 -12.92 10.53
N ARG A 102 9.98 -14.22 10.33
CA ARG A 102 11.02 -15.23 10.15
C ARG A 102 11.08 -15.65 8.69
N VAL A 103 12.02 -15.06 7.99
CA VAL A 103 12.79 -15.78 6.98
C VAL A 103 13.80 -16.60 7.80
N GLU A 104 13.48 -17.86 8.06
CA GLU A 104 14.52 -18.88 8.30
C GLU A 104 14.89 -19.46 6.93
#